data_AF-A0AAX2ZUP4-F1
#
_entry.id   AF-A0AAX2ZUP4-F1
#
_cell.length_a   1.000
_cell.length_b   1.000
_cell.length_c   1.000
_cell.angle_alpha   90.00
_cell.angle_beta   90.00
_cell.angle_gamma   90.00
#
_symmetry.space_group_name_H-M   'P 1'
#
loop_
_entity.id
_entity.type
_entity.pdbx_description
1 polymer ?
#
loop_
_entity_poly.entity_id
_entity_poly.type
_entity_poly.pdbx_seq_one_letter_code
_entity_poly.pdbx_strand_id
1 'polypeptide(L)'
;MTTSQSDKRVAVVTGASAGIGAATAKSLAALGFHVVCVARRADLIQALAEEIDGTAIVADVTDQAAVDALAAQLDRVDVLVNNAGGARGLEPVAEADIDHWRWMWESNVLGTLRVTRALLPKLIDSGDGLIITVTSIAAVEIYDNGAGYTSAKHAQGVLHRTLRSELLGKPVRLTEVAPGMVQTDFSLNRFDGDEERAEKVYQGVTPLVAEDIAEVIGFVASRPSHVDLDLIVIRPRDQVSGAAGSRFNRQA
;
A
#
# COMPACT_ATOMS: atom_id res chain seq x y z
N MET A 1 -3.66 13.00 -35.05
CA MET A 1 -3.61 11.54 -34.83
C MET A 1 -3.91 11.31 -33.36
N THR A 2 -5.16 10.99 -33.05
CA THR A 2 -5.61 10.60 -31.71
C THR A 2 -5.19 9.14 -31.51
N THR A 3 -4.15 8.91 -30.70
CA THR A 3 -3.85 7.58 -30.18
C THR A 3 -5.10 7.06 -29.48
N SER A 4 -5.64 5.92 -29.92
CA SER A 4 -6.77 5.31 -29.24
C SER A 4 -6.33 4.95 -27.82
N GLN A 5 -7.20 5.21 -26.85
CA GLN A 5 -7.02 4.91 -25.43
C GLN A 5 -6.87 3.40 -25.14
N SER A 6 -6.94 2.54 -26.17
CA SER A 6 -7.09 1.08 -26.09
C SER A 6 -5.81 0.27 -25.86
N ASP A 7 -4.62 0.86 -25.99
CA ASP A 7 -3.35 0.11 -25.94
C ASP A 7 -2.48 0.37 -24.70
N LYS A 8 -2.85 1.32 -23.82
CA LYS A 8 -2.07 1.60 -22.61
C LYS A 8 -2.30 0.50 -21.56
N ARG A 9 -1.22 0.03 -20.92
CA ARG A 9 -1.30 -0.84 -19.74
C ARG A 9 -1.97 -0.07 -18.59
N VAL A 10 -2.86 -0.73 -17.87
CA VAL A 10 -3.66 -0.13 -16.80
C VAL A 10 -3.06 -0.48 -15.43
N ALA A 11 -2.83 0.55 -14.60
CA ALA A 11 -2.42 0.39 -13.22
C ALA A 11 -3.51 0.88 -12.26
N VAL A 12 -3.94 0.05 -11.32
CA VAL A 12 -4.89 0.42 -10.26
C VAL A 12 -4.12 0.69 -8.97
N VAL A 13 -4.27 1.89 -8.41
CA VAL A 13 -3.60 2.28 -7.15
C VAL A 13 -4.65 2.58 -6.09
N THR A 14 -4.72 1.76 -5.05
CA THR A 14 -5.63 2.00 -3.91
C THR A 14 -5.00 2.96 -2.89
N GLY A 15 -5.82 3.81 -2.28
CA GLY A 15 -5.32 4.85 -1.37
C GLY A 15 -4.60 5.98 -2.10
N ALA A 16 -4.93 6.23 -3.37
CA ALA A 16 -4.24 7.21 -4.22
C ALA A 16 -4.44 8.68 -3.80
N SER A 17 -5.33 8.97 -2.85
CA SER A 17 -5.64 10.35 -2.43
C SER A 17 -4.52 11.09 -1.68
N ALA A 18 -3.47 10.41 -1.20
CA ALA A 18 -2.34 11.04 -0.48
C ALA A 18 -1.14 10.10 -0.37
N GLY A 19 -0.02 10.64 0.15
CA GLY A 19 1.16 9.89 0.55
C GLY A 19 1.71 8.98 -0.54
N ILE A 20 2.12 7.77 -0.16
CA ILE A 20 2.72 6.77 -1.06
C ILE A 20 1.81 6.47 -2.25
N GLY A 21 0.49 6.40 -2.06
CA GLY A 21 -0.46 6.11 -3.13
C GLY A 21 -0.48 7.19 -4.21
N ALA A 22 -0.53 8.47 -3.80
CA ALA A 22 -0.51 9.59 -4.74
C ALA A 22 0.83 9.66 -5.50
N ALA A 23 1.96 9.54 -4.80
CA ALA A 23 3.28 9.53 -5.41
C ALA A 23 3.45 8.34 -6.38
N THR A 24 2.94 7.17 -6.02
CA THR A 24 2.96 5.96 -6.87
C THR A 24 2.15 6.15 -8.14
N ALA A 25 0.96 6.75 -8.04
CA ALA A 25 0.14 7.04 -9.22
C ALA A 25 0.89 7.95 -10.22
N LYS A 26 1.55 9.01 -9.73
CA LYS A 26 2.39 9.89 -10.56
C LYS A 26 3.57 9.14 -11.19
N SER A 27 4.27 8.33 -10.40
CA SER A 27 5.42 7.52 -10.87
C SER A 27 5.01 6.53 -11.97
N LEU A 28 3.89 5.82 -11.81
CA LEU A 28 3.39 4.88 -12.81
C LEU A 28 2.88 5.59 -14.07
N ALA A 29 2.21 6.73 -13.93
CA ALA A 29 1.81 7.52 -15.09
C ALA A 29 3.02 8.00 -15.91
N ALA A 30 4.10 8.43 -15.24
CA ALA A 30 5.36 8.80 -15.89
C ALA A 30 6.04 7.62 -16.62
N LEU A 31 5.76 6.38 -16.21
CA LEU A 31 6.18 5.15 -16.89
C LEU A 31 5.24 4.72 -18.03
N GLY A 32 4.23 5.51 -18.34
CA GLY A 32 3.31 5.30 -19.47
C GLY A 32 2.09 4.43 -19.16
N PHE A 33 1.81 4.12 -17.89
CA PHE A 33 0.59 3.43 -17.51
C PHE A 33 -0.61 4.38 -17.53
N HIS A 34 -1.79 3.88 -17.91
CA HIS A 34 -3.06 4.52 -17.59
C HIS A 34 -3.40 4.22 -16.12
N VAL A 35 -3.40 5.24 -15.26
CA VAL A 35 -3.55 5.02 -13.82
C VAL A 35 -4.98 5.26 -13.37
N VAL A 36 -5.56 4.25 -12.72
CA VAL A 36 -6.84 4.31 -12.02
C VAL A 36 -6.57 4.63 -10.55
N CYS A 37 -6.83 5.87 -10.16
CA CYS A 37 -6.70 6.39 -8.81
C CYS A 37 -7.93 6.02 -7.97
N VAL A 38 -7.76 5.12 -7.00
CA VAL A 38 -8.85 4.63 -6.15
C VAL A 38 -8.70 5.13 -4.72
N ALA A 39 -9.69 5.87 -4.21
CA ALA A 39 -9.79 6.24 -2.80
C ALA A 39 -11.20 6.72 -2.44
N ARG A 40 -11.41 7.08 -1.16
CA ARG A 40 -12.68 7.61 -0.63
C ARG A 40 -12.85 9.12 -0.87
N ARG A 41 -11.75 9.88 -0.87
CA ARG A 41 -11.73 11.35 -1.02
C ARG A 41 -11.78 11.71 -2.50
N ALA A 42 -12.99 11.89 -3.03
CA ALA A 42 -13.27 12.05 -4.45
C ALA A 42 -12.55 13.26 -5.08
N ASP A 43 -12.59 14.40 -4.40
CA ASP A 43 -11.92 15.65 -4.79
C ASP A 43 -10.42 15.46 -5.02
N LEU A 44 -9.72 14.79 -4.10
CA LEU A 44 -8.28 14.59 -4.19
C LEU A 44 -7.88 13.63 -5.32
N ILE A 45 -8.60 12.52 -5.49
CA ILE A 45 -8.29 11.57 -6.56
C ILE A 45 -8.70 12.09 -7.93
N GLN A 46 -9.72 12.95 -8.01
CA GLN A 46 -10.11 13.58 -9.26
C GLN A 46 -9.04 14.58 -9.72
N ALA A 47 -8.59 15.46 -8.82
CA ALA A 47 -7.51 16.39 -9.12
C ALA A 47 -6.22 15.66 -9.54
N LEU A 48 -5.87 14.56 -8.83
CA LEU A 48 -4.73 13.74 -9.20
C LEU A 48 -4.90 13.04 -10.56
N ALA A 49 -6.08 12.47 -10.84
CA ALA A 49 -6.35 11.83 -12.12
C ALA A 49 -6.29 12.84 -13.28
N GLU A 50 -6.80 14.05 -13.09
CA GLU A 50 -6.68 15.14 -14.08
C GLU A 50 -5.21 15.54 -14.31
N GLU A 51 -4.39 15.61 -13.25
CA GLU A 51 -2.95 15.93 -13.34
C GLU A 51 -2.18 14.91 -14.19
N ILE A 52 -2.52 13.62 -14.07
CA ILE A 52 -1.75 12.51 -14.68
C ILE A 52 -2.40 11.90 -15.93
N ASP A 53 -3.48 12.49 -16.45
CA ASP A 53 -4.30 11.93 -17.54
C ASP A 53 -4.79 10.50 -17.24
N GLY A 54 -5.24 10.30 -15.99
CA GLY A 54 -5.71 9.02 -15.44
C GLY A 54 -7.23 8.94 -15.29
N THR A 55 -7.70 8.06 -14.41
CA THR A 55 -9.12 7.91 -14.07
C THR A 55 -9.30 7.86 -12.56
N ALA A 56 -10.24 8.63 -12.02
CA ALA A 56 -10.61 8.56 -10.62
C ALA A 56 -11.81 7.62 -10.43
N ILE A 57 -11.71 6.67 -9.50
CA ILE A 57 -12.84 5.83 -9.09
C ILE A 57 -12.95 5.89 -7.56
N VAL A 58 -14.10 6.36 -7.08
CA VAL A 58 -14.39 6.39 -5.65
C VAL A 58 -14.76 4.99 -5.18
N ALA A 59 -13.98 4.43 -4.26
CA ALA A 59 -14.30 3.17 -3.60
C ALA A 59 -13.69 3.10 -2.20
N ASP A 60 -14.43 2.54 -1.26
CA ASP A 60 -13.91 2.10 0.03
C ASP A 60 -13.53 0.63 -0.07
N VAL A 61 -12.25 0.29 0.16
CA VAL A 61 -11.76 -1.09 0.09
C VAL A 61 -12.36 -1.99 1.18
N THR A 62 -12.97 -1.41 2.21
CA THR A 62 -13.66 -2.16 3.27
C THR A 62 -15.07 -2.59 2.86
N ASP A 63 -15.63 -1.99 1.79
CA ASP A 63 -16.97 -2.31 1.27
C ASP A 63 -16.87 -3.22 0.03
N GLN A 64 -17.41 -4.43 0.15
CA GLN A 64 -17.41 -5.40 -0.96
C GLN A 64 -18.17 -4.89 -2.18
N ALA A 65 -19.30 -4.20 -2.00
CA ALA A 65 -20.11 -3.72 -3.12
C ALA A 65 -19.37 -2.62 -3.90
N ALA A 66 -18.64 -1.74 -3.20
CA ALA A 66 -17.79 -0.73 -3.82
C ALA A 66 -16.62 -1.36 -4.59
N VAL A 67 -15.99 -2.41 -4.04
CA VAL A 67 -14.90 -3.14 -4.72
C VAL A 67 -15.42 -3.89 -5.95
N ASP A 68 -16.60 -4.51 -5.88
CA ASP A 68 -17.21 -5.18 -7.03
C ASP A 68 -17.55 -4.18 -8.14
N ALA A 69 -18.09 -3.00 -7.77
CA ALA A 69 -18.37 -1.91 -8.70
C ALA A 69 -17.09 -1.32 -9.33
N LEU A 70 -15.98 -1.24 -8.59
CA LEU A 70 -14.66 -0.89 -9.12
C LEU A 70 -14.22 -1.91 -10.18
N ALA A 71 -14.28 -3.21 -9.86
CA ALA A 71 -13.84 -4.26 -10.77
C ALA A 71 -14.70 -4.37 -12.05
N ALA A 72 -15.98 -4.04 -11.97
CA ALA A 72 -16.91 -4.02 -13.10
C ALA A 72 -16.69 -2.85 -14.07
N GLN A 73 -16.07 -1.75 -13.62
CA GLN A 73 -15.77 -0.58 -14.46
C GLN A 73 -14.48 -0.72 -15.27
N LEU A 74 -13.68 -1.75 -14.99
CA LEU A 74 -12.40 -1.96 -15.64
C LEU A 74 -12.52 -3.12 -16.62
N ASP A 75 -11.97 -2.98 -17.82
CA ASP A 75 -11.88 -4.09 -18.78
C ASP A 75 -10.52 -4.81 -18.67
N ARG A 76 -9.48 -4.10 -18.23
CA ARG A 76 -8.09 -4.57 -18.15
C ARG A 76 -7.42 -4.03 -16.88
N VAL A 77 -6.58 -4.85 -16.26
CA VAL A 77 -5.65 -4.44 -15.20
C VAL A 77 -4.33 -5.17 -15.40
N ASP A 78 -3.25 -4.42 -15.57
CA ASP A 78 -1.90 -4.96 -15.74
C ASP A 78 -1.08 -4.83 -14.44
N VAL A 79 -1.34 -3.78 -13.64
CA VAL A 79 -0.71 -3.57 -12.34
C VAL A 79 -1.75 -3.26 -11.27
N LEU A 80 -1.67 -3.92 -10.12
CA LEU A 80 -2.42 -3.58 -8.91
C LEU A 80 -1.45 -3.17 -7.80
N VAL A 81 -1.59 -1.96 -7.29
CA VAL A 81 -0.91 -1.50 -6.07
C VAL A 81 -1.91 -1.43 -4.91
N ASN A 82 -1.86 -2.44 -4.05
CA ASN A 82 -2.56 -2.45 -2.77
C ASN A 82 -1.81 -1.54 -1.78
N ASN A 83 -2.16 -0.25 -1.77
CA ASN A 83 -1.58 0.75 -0.87
C ASN A 83 -2.57 1.27 0.19
N ALA A 84 -3.88 1.18 -0.04
CA ALA A 84 -4.88 1.56 0.96
C ALA A 84 -4.66 0.78 2.27
N GLY A 85 -4.58 1.51 3.37
CA GLY A 85 -4.26 0.97 4.69
C GLY A 85 -3.84 2.07 5.65
N GLY A 86 -3.49 1.69 6.87
CA GLY A 86 -3.06 2.65 7.89
C GLY A 86 -2.94 2.03 9.27
N ALA A 87 -2.52 2.84 10.24
CA ALA A 87 -2.50 2.51 11.66
C ALA A 87 -3.44 3.42 12.44
N ARG A 88 -3.93 2.96 13.59
CA ARG A 88 -4.63 3.75 14.60
C ARG A 88 -4.10 3.40 15.98
N GLY A 89 -3.84 4.42 16.79
CA GLY A 89 -3.43 4.23 18.18
C GLY A 89 -2.01 3.72 18.39
N LEU A 90 -1.62 3.73 19.66
CA LEU A 90 -0.37 3.19 20.23
C LEU A 90 -0.63 2.65 21.65
N GLU A 91 -1.84 2.18 21.93
CA GLU A 91 -2.17 1.62 23.23
C GLU A 91 -1.47 0.26 23.40
N PRO A 92 -0.94 -0.06 24.59
CA PRO A 92 -0.47 -1.41 24.86
C PRO A 92 -1.64 -2.40 24.76
N VAL A 93 -1.35 -3.70 24.56
CA VAL A 93 -2.39 -4.73 24.37
C VAL A 93 -3.41 -4.76 25.51
N ALA A 94 -2.98 -4.49 26.74
CA ALA A 94 -3.86 -4.47 27.91
C ALA A 94 -4.90 -3.33 27.89
N GLU A 95 -4.68 -2.29 27.08
CA GLU A 95 -5.51 -1.09 26.98
C GLU A 95 -6.04 -0.89 25.55
N ALA A 96 -6.03 -1.96 24.73
CA ALA A 96 -6.33 -1.87 23.31
C ALA A 96 -7.75 -1.38 23.03
N ASP A 97 -7.86 -0.40 22.13
CA ASP A 97 -9.12 -0.05 21.47
C ASP A 97 -9.45 -1.09 20.38
N ILE A 98 -10.51 -1.87 20.61
CA ILE A 98 -10.93 -2.95 19.71
C ILE A 98 -11.42 -2.43 18.35
N ASP A 99 -12.02 -1.25 18.29
CA ASP A 99 -12.51 -0.68 17.04
C ASP A 99 -11.35 -0.16 16.18
N HIS A 100 -10.29 0.37 16.79
CA HIS A 100 -9.02 0.65 16.09
C HIS A 100 -8.43 -0.60 15.46
N TRP A 101 -8.41 -1.71 16.20
CA TRP A 101 -7.91 -2.99 15.70
C TRP A 101 -8.77 -3.54 14.57
N ARG A 102 -10.10 -3.51 14.71
CA ARG A 102 -11.03 -3.93 13.66
C ARG A 102 -10.84 -3.11 12.39
N TRP A 103 -10.72 -1.79 12.51
CA TRP A 103 -10.47 -0.92 11.35
C TRP A 103 -9.14 -1.26 10.66
N MET A 104 -8.07 -1.47 11.44
CA MET A 104 -6.77 -1.86 10.87
C MET A 104 -6.85 -3.20 10.13
N TRP A 105 -7.60 -4.18 10.65
CA TRP A 105 -7.81 -5.45 9.97
C TRP A 105 -8.67 -5.32 8.71
N GLU A 106 -9.79 -4.60 8.79
CA GLU A 106 -10.69 -4.39 7.66
C GLU A 106 -9.99 -3.66 6.50
N SER A 107 -9.23 -2.61 6.81
CA SER A 107 -8.55 -1.80 5.80
C SER A 107 -7.30 -2.48 5.23
N ASN A 108 -6.38 -2.92 6.09
CA ASN A 108 -5.09 -3.46 5.63
C ASN A 108 -5.21 -4.90 5.12
N VAL A 109 -5.96 -5.77 5.81
CA VAL A 109 -5.99 -7.22 5.50
C VAL A 109 -7.14 -7.55 4.57
N LEU A 110 -8.37 -7.32 5.02
CA LEU A 110 -9.55 -7.71 4.24
C LEU A 110 -9.73 -6.80 3.02
N GLY A 111 -9.40 -5.51 3.10
CA GLY A 111 -9.40 -4.61 1.95
C GLY A 111 -8.44 -5.07 0.85
N THR A 112 -7.21 -5.43 1.22
CA THR A 112 -6.23 -6.04 0.29
C THR A 112 -6.80 -7.31 -0.34
N LEU A 113 -7.40 -8.20 0.46
CA LEU A 113 -8.01 -9.44 -0.04
C LEU A 113 -9.15 -9.16 -1.03
N ARG A 114 -10.09 -8.27 -0.68
CA ARG A 114 -11.26 -7.94 -1.50
C ARG A 114 -10.83 -7.41 -2.87
N VAL A 115 -9.96 -6.41 -2.89
CA VAL A 115 -9.48 -5.78 -4.14
C VAL A 115 -8.69 -6.79 -4.97
N THR A 116 -7.77 -7.53 -4.35
CA THR A 116 -6.97 -8.53 -5.06
C THR A 116 -7.85 -9.59 -5.69
N ARG A 117 -8.78 -10.18 -4.92
CA ARG A 117 -9.72 -11.20 -5.42
C ARG A 117 -10.55 -10.69 -6.60
N ALA A 118 -11.06 -9.46 -6.51
CA ALA A 118 -11.93 -8.89 -7.54
C ALA A 118 -11.19 -8.59 -8.85
N LEU A 119 -9.91 -8.19 -8.77
CA LEU A 119 -9.11 -7.80 -9.94
C LEU A 119 -8.20 -8.91 -10.47
N LEU A 120 -7.99 -10.00 -9.72
CA LEU A 120 -7.10 -11.10 -10.08
C LEU A 120 -7.39 -11.72 -11.47
N PRO A 121 -8.64 -11.96 -11.89
CA PRO A 121 -8.91 -12.48 -13.23
C PRO A 121 -8.33 -11.58 -14.33
N LYS A 122 -8.48 -10.26 -14.20
CA LYS A 122 -7.97 -9.27 -15.16
C LYS A 122 -6.44 -9.19 -15.18
N LEU A 123 -5.82 -9.32 -14.01
CA LEU A 123 -4.36 -9.40 -13.89
C LEU A 123 -3.80 -10.64 -14.60
N ILE A 124 -4.47 -11.79 -14.45
CA ILE A 124 -4.08 -13.04 -15.15
C ILE A 124 -4.29 -12.88 -16.66
N ASP A 125 -5.44 -12.36 -17.08
CA ASP A 125 -5.79 -12.18 -18.50
C ASP A 125 -4.90 -11.15 -19.21
N SER A 126 -4.27 -10.23 -18.47
CA SER A 126 -3.30 -9.28 -19.02
C SER A 126 -2.07 -9.94 -19.64
N GLY A 127 -1.72 -11.17 -19.21
CA GLY A 127 -0.57 -11.93 -19.68
C GLY A 127 0.80 -11.51 -19.12
N ASP A 128 0.85 -10.45 -18.31
CA ASP A 128 2.03 -10.02 -17.54
C ASP A 128 1.58 -9.17 -16.34
N GLY A 129 0.68 -9.73 -15.54
CA GLY A 129 0.10 -9.04 -14.38
C GLY A 129 1.14 -8.81 -13.29
N LEU A 130 0.97 -7.73 -12.52
CA LEU A 130 1.82 -7.41 -11.38
C LEU A 130 0.99 -6.98 -10.18
N ILE A 131 1.13 -7.68 -9.06
CA ILE A 131 0.52 -7.34 -7.78
C ILE A 131 1.60 -6.80 -6.85
N ILE A 132 1.51 -5.53 -6.51
CA ILE A 132 2.36 -4.89 -5.50
C ILE A 132 1.52 -4.66 -4.25
N THR A 133 2.01 -5.07 -3.09
CA THR A 133 1.34 -4.78 -1.81
C THR A 133 2.27 -3.98 -0.91
N VAL A 134 1.84 -2.78 -0.54
CA VAL A 134 2.57 -1.91 0.37
C VAL A 134 2.25 -2.32 1.80
N THR A 135 3.14 -3.11 2.39
CA THR A 135 3.05 -3.57 3.78
C THR A 135 3.75 -2.56 4.70
N SER A 136 4.81 -2.98 5.38
CA SER A 136 5.68 -2.19 6.27
C SER A 136 6.76 -3.11 6.83
N ILE A 137 7.85 -2.56 7.38
CA ILE A 137 8.72 -3.32 8.28
C ILE A 137 7.92 -3.98 9.43
N ALA A 138 6.78 -3.39 9.82
CA ALA A 138 5.83 -3.95 10.78
C ALA A 138 5.16 -5.27 10.34
N ALA A 139 5.36 -5.72 9.09
CA ALA A 139 4.93 -7.01 8.58
C ALA A 139 5.94 -8.15 8.84
N VAL A 140 7.15 -7.79 9.27
CA VAL A 140 8.25 -8.73 9.55
C VAL A 140 8.93 -8.49 10.90
N GLU A 141 8.60 -7.38 11.56
CA GLU A 141 9.12 -6.98 12.86
C GLU A 141 8.00 -6.53 13.80
N ILE A 142 8.24 -6.72 15.10
CA ILE A 142 7.39 -6.21 16.17
C ILE A 142 7.99 -4.94 16.78
N TYR A 143 7.14 -4.14 17.42
CA TYR A 143 7.57 -3.03 18.26
C TYR A 143 6.55 -2.76 19.35
N ASP A 144 7.02 -2.23 20.48
CA ASP A 144 6.20 -1.84 21.61
C ASP A 144 5.04 -0.95 21.18
N ASN A 145 3.87 -1.15 21.79
CA ASN A 145 2.67 -0.38 21.51
C ASN A 145 2.15 -0.51 20.05
N GLY A 146 2.79 -1.35 19.22
CA GLY A 146 2.47 -1.55 17.82
C GLY A 146 1.56 -2.74 17.53
N ALA A 147 1.07 -3.46 18.54
CA ALA A 147 0.45 -4.78 18.37
C ALA A 147 -0.72 -4.81 17.38
N GLY A 148 -1.59 -3.79 17.39
CA GLY A 148 -2.71 -3.71 16.45
C GLY A 148 -2.26 -3.57 14.98
N TYR A 149 -1.27 -2.70 14.73
CA TYR A 149 -0.74 -2.49 13.38
C TYR A 149 0.19 -3.60 12.91
N THR A 150 1.11 -4.05 13.77
CA THR A 150 2.05 -5.14 13.47
C THR A 150 1.30 -6.44 13.17
N SER A 151 0.28 -6.80 13.95
CA SER A 151 -0.54 -7.99 13.66
C SER A 151 -1.25 -7.88 12.30
N ALA A 152 -1.88 -6.74 12.02
CA ALA A 152 -2.54 -6.50 10.73
C ALA A 152 -1.56 -6.54 9.55
N LYS A 153 -0.37 -5.93 9.67
CA LYS A 153 0.64 -5.94 8.61
C LYS A 153 1.30 -7.30 8.43
N HIS A 154 1.51 -8.08 9.50
CA HIS A 154 1.94 -9.48 9.38
C HIS A 154 0.90 -10.30 8.63
N ALA A 155 -0.38 -10.17 8.97
CA ALA A 155 -1.46 -10.87 8.27
C ALA A 155 -1.55 -10.45 6.79
N GLN A 156 -1.42 -9.16 6.48
CA GLN A 156 -1.38 -8.66 5.10
C GLN A 156 -0.17 -9.21 4.32
N GLY A 157 1.02 -9.25 4.93
CA GLY A 157 2.22 -9.82 4.33
C GLY A 157 2.10 -11.32 4.07
N VAL A 158 1.55 -12.08 5.02
CA VAL A 158 1.28 -13.52 4.84
C VAL A 158 0.26 -13.76 3.73
N LEU A 159 -0.81 -12.97 3.65
CA LEU A 159 -1.76 -13.01 2.54
C LEU A 159 -1.04 -12.83 1.19
N HIS A 160 -0.21 -11.80 1.05
CA HIS A 160 0.55 -11.54 -0.18
C HIS A 160 1.49 -12.69 -0.55
N ARG A 161 2.26 -13.19 0.42
CA ARG A 161 3.22 -14.29 0.19
C ARG A 161 2.54 -15.61 -0.13
N THR A 162 1.33 -15.84 0.39
CA THR A 162 0.53 -17.03 0.07
C THR A 162 0.10 -17.01 -1.39
N LEU A 163 -0.39 -15.87 -1.89
CA LEU A 163 -0.82 -15.70 -3.28
C LEU A 163 0.27 -16.08 -4.29
N ARG A 164 1.54 -15.81 -3.97
CA ARG A 164 2.68 -16.19 -4.82
C ARG A 164 2.71 -17.69 -5.10
N SER A 165 2.51 -18.53 -4.07
CA SER A 165 2.47 -19.97 -4.25
C SER A 165 1.22 -20.42 -5.01
N GLU A 166 0.08 -19.76 -4.77
CA GLU A 166 -1.20 -20.09 -5.42
C GLU A 166 -1.22 -19.73 -6.92
N LEU A 167 -0.43 -18.73 -7.32
CA LEU A 167 -0.34 -18.25 -8.70
C LEU A 167 0.85 -18.83 -9.48
N LEU A 168 1.56 -19.82 -8.94
CA LEU A 168 2.68 -20.45 -9.63
C LEU A 168 2.25 -20.98 -11.02
N GLY A 169 2.98 -20.57 -12.06
CA GLY A 169 2.67 -20.91 -13.46
C GLY A 169 1.61 -20.03 -14.12
N LYS A 170 1.03 -19.06 -13.40
CA LYS A 170 0.23 -17.99 -13.99
C LYS A 170 1.14 -16.81 -14.40
N PRO A 171 0.73 -16.01 -15.39
CA PRO A 171 1.52 -14.86 -15.84
C PRO A 171 1.32 -13.65 -14.91
N VAL A 172 1.57 -13.84 -13.61
CA VAL A 172 1.41 -12.81 -12.58
C VAL A 172 2.63 -12.80 -11.68
N ARG A 173 3.22 -11.61 -11.55
CA ARG A 173 4.31 -11.27 -10.64
C ARG A 173 3.77 -10.67 -9.35
N LEU A 174 4.50 -10.84 -8.27
CA LEU A 174 4.11 -10.36 -6.96
C LEU A 174 5.30 -9.65 -6.30
N THR A 175 5.08 -8.48 -5.71
CA THR A 175 6.10 -7.81 -4.91
C THR A 175 5.51 -7.25 -3.64
N GLU A 176 6.09 -7.64 -2.51
CA GLU A 176 5.85 -6.99 -1.24
C GLU A 176 6.83 -5.82 -1.07
N VAL A 177 6.31 -4.61 -0.87
CA VAL A 177 7.13 -3.45 -0.51
C VAL A 177 6.88 -3.15 0.96
N ALA A 178 7.94 -3.20 1.77
CA ALA A 178 7.89 -3.05 3.22
C ALA A 178 8.67 -1.80 3.67
N PRO A 179 8.04 -0.61 3.66
CA PRO A 179 8.67 0.61 4.13
C PRO A 179 8.87 0.66 5.65
N GLY A 180 9.94 1.32 6.06
CA GLY A 180 10.17 1.82 7.40
C GLY A 180 9.41 3.13 7.66
N MET A 181 10.07 4.08 8.29
CA MET A 181 9.49 5.39 8.60
C MET A 181 9.44 6.28 7.35
N VAL A 182 8.23 6.63 6.93
CA VAL A 182 7.94 7.48 5.76
C VAL A 182 7.09 8.68 6.19
N GLN A 183 7.58 9.89 5.97
CA GLN A 183 6.87 11.11 6.32
C GLN A 183 5.70 11.37 5.35
N THR A 184 4.49 11.08 5.82
CA THR A 184 3.21 11.30 5.14
C THR A 184 2.14 11.61 6.20
N ASP A 185 0.89 11.81 5.78
CA ASP A 185 -0.28 11.90 6.68
C ASP A 185 -0.49 10.64 7.55
N PHE A 186 0.31 9.59 7.41
CA PHE A 186 0.19 8.35 8.19
C PHE A 186 0.19 8.59 9.70
N SER A 187 1.16 9.34 10.23
CA SER A 187 1.24 9.60 11.69
C SER A 187 0.11 10.52 12.16
N LEU A 188 -0.28 11.49 11.34
CA LEU A 188 -1.41 12.37 11.65
C LEU A 188 -2.72 11.58 11.77
N ASN A 189 -3.00 10.70 10.82
CA ASN A 189 -4.16 9.81 10.86
C ASN A 189 -4.08 8.80 12.01
N ARG A 190 -2.87 8.32 12.34
CA ARG A 190 -2.65 7.38 13.44
C ARG A 190 -3.03 7.96 14.81
N PHE A 191 -2.84 9.26 14.98
CA PHE A 191 -3.12 10.00 16.21
C PHE A 191 -4.33 10.92 16.09
N ASP A 192 -5.29 10.56 15.23
CA ASP A 192 -6.59 11.24 15.09
C ASP A 192 -6.48 12.77 14.90
N GLY A 193 -5.45 13.22 14.16
CA GLY A 193 -5.22 14.64 13.86
C GLY A 193 -4.30 15.38 14.84
N ASP A 194 -3.70 14.70 15.81
CA ASP A 194 -2.71 15.30 16.72
C ASP A 194 -1.37 15.56 15.98
N GLU A 195 -1.23 16.80 15.49
CA GLU A 195 -0.04 17.27 14.76
C GLU A 195 1.23 17.17 15.60
N GLU A 196 1.19 17.55 16.88
CA GLU A 196 2.35 17.55 17.77
C GLU A 196 2.89 16.12 17.97
N ARG A 197 2.00 15.14 18.19
CA ARG A 197 2.39 13.73 18.29
C ARG A 197 2.89 13.18 16.96
N ALA A 198 2.29 13.59 15.85
CA ALA A 198 2.70 13.16 14.52
C ALA A 198 4.11 13.64 14.15
N GLU A 199 4.43 14.91 14.43
CA GLU A 199 5.75 15.49 14.20
C GLU A 199 6.85 14.84 15.05
N LYS A 200 6.55 14.54 16.33
CA LYS A 200 7.49 13.87 17.24
C LYS A 200 7.99 12.53 16.73
N VAL A 201 7.22 11.82 15.89
CA VAL A 201 7.66 10.54 15.28
C VAL A 201 8.91 10.73 14.42
N TYR A 202 9.06 11.88 13.78
CA TYR A 202 10.12 12.16 12.82
C TYR A 202 11.20 13.11 13.39
N GLN A 203 11.11 13.48 14.66
CA GLN A 203 12.01 14.44 15.27
C GLN A 203 13.44 13.89 15.37
N GLY A 204 14.42 14.64 14.84
CA GLY A 204 15.84 14.32 14.95
C GLY A 204 16.36 13.25 14.00
N VAL A 205 15.58 12.90 12.97
CA VAL A 205 15.90 11.87 11.96
C VAL A 205 15.51 12.37 10.58
N THR A 206 16.16 11.85 9.53
CA THR A 206 15.73 12.04 8.15
C THR A 206 14.89 10.84 7.71
N PRO A 207 13.54 10.92 7.76
CA PRO A 207 12.67 9.85 7.29
C PRO A 207 12.73 9.68 5.78
N LEU A 208 12.17 8.58 5.28
CA LEU A 208 11.82 8.48 3.85
C LEU A 208 10.68 9.44 3.51
N VAL A 209 10.54 9.75 2.24
CA VAL A 209 9.37 10.46 1.69
C VAL A 209 8.54 9.53 0.80
N ALA A 210 7.33 9.95 0.42
CA ALA A 210 6.44 9.13 -0.41
C ALA A 210 7.07 8.77 -1.77
N GLU A 211 7.85 9.69 -2.32
CA GLU A 211 8.56 9.57 -3.59
C GLU A 211 9.60 8.45 -3.56
N ASP A 212 10.30 8.24 -2.44
CA ASP A 212 11.27 7.14 -2.29
C ASP A 212 10.59 5.78 -2.50
N ILE A 213 9.36 5.63 -1.97
CA ILE A 213 8.58 4.39 -2.12
C ILE A 213 8.01 4.27 -3.54
N ALA A 214 7.55 5.38 -4.11
CA ALA A 214 7.02 5.43 -5.47
C ALA A 214 8.09 5.11 -6.53
N GLU A 215 9.35 5.49 -6.29
CA GLU A 215 10.48 5.15 -7.16
C GLU A 215 10.77 3.64 -7.11
N VAL A 216 10.77 3.04 -5.91
CA VAL A 216 10.89 1.58 -5.75
C VAL A 216 9.76 0.85 -6.48
N ILE A 217 8.52 1.32 -6.34
CA ILE A 217 7.37 0.73 -7.03
C ILE A 217 7.51 0.86 -8.56
N GLY A 218 7.94 2.02 -9.06
CA GLY A 218 8.23 2.21 -10.48
C GLY A 218 9.35 1.29 -10.98
N PHE A 219 10.42 1.12 -10.18
CA PHE A 219 11.50 0.17 -10.47
C PHE A 219 10.97 -1.26 -10.59
N VAL A 220 10.14 -1.70 -9.66
CA VAL A 220 9.47 -3.02 -9.69
C VAL A 220 8.63 -3.17 -10.96
N ALA A 221 7.77 -2.19 -11.26
CA ALA A 221 6.89 -2.20 -12.42
C ALA A 221 7.63 -2.21 -13.78
N SER A 222 8.85 -1.68 -13.81
CA SER A 222 9.72 -1.68 -15.00
C SER A 222 10.52 -2.98 -15.20
N ARG A 223 10.51 -3.91 -14.24
CA ARG A 223 11.25 -5.18 -14.40
C ARG A 223 10.64 -6.04 -15.51
N PRO A 224 11.46 -6.78 -16.29
CA PRO A 224 10.95 -7.70 -17.31
C PRO A 224 10.11 -8.82 -16.69
N SER A 225 9.19 -9.41 -17.46
CA SER A 225 8.16 -10.35 -16.98
C SER A 225 8.68 -11.62 -16.28
N HIS A 226 9.93 -12.02 -16.53
CA HIS A 226 10.56 -13.18 -15.87
C HIS A 226 11.25 -12.82 -14.54
N VAL A 227 11.33 -11.54 -14.18
CA VAL A 227 11.95 -11.06 -12.95
C VAL A 227 10.85 -10.70 -11.96
N ASP A 228 10.89 -11.39 -10.83
CA ASP A 228 10.03 -11.15 -9.69
C ASP A 228 10.88 -10.73 -8.49
N LEU A 229 10.40 -9.74 -7.74
CA LEU A 229 11.09 -9.21 -6.55
C LEU A 229 10.23 -9.51 -5.34
N ASP A 230 10.62 -10.52 -4.56
CA ASP A 230 9.76 -11.09 -3.51
C ASP A 230 9.36 -10.09 -2.43
N LEU A 231 10.37 -9.49 -1.81
CA LEU A 231 10.23 -8.57 -0.70
C LEU A 231 11.31 -7.50 -0.82
N ILE A 232 10.89 -6.24 -0.84
CA ILE A 232 11.79 -5.09 -0.76
C ILE A 232 11.55 -4.40 0.57
N VAL A 233 12.55 -4.47 1.45
CA VAL A 233 12.54 -3.71 2.70
C VAL A 233 13.35 -2.43 2.50
N ILE A 234 12.70 -1.28 2.69
CA ILE A 234 13.31 0.04 2.54
C ILE A 234 13.16 0.83 3.83
N ARG A 235 14.25 1.41 4.34
CA ARG A 235 14.30 2.17 5.58
C ARG A 235 15.10 3.46 5.36
N PRO A 236 14.82 4.54 6.10
CA PRO A 236 15.78 5.64 6.19
C PRO A 236 17.09 5.13 6.80
N ARG A 237 18.21 5.76 6.45
CA ARG A 237 19.53 5.38 6.99
C ARG A 237 19.59 5.46 8.51
N ASP A 238 18.76 6.31 9.11
CA ASP A 238 18.68 6.54 10.55
C ASP A 238 17.85 5.46 11.28
N GLN A 239 17.30 4.47 10.57
CA GLN A 239 16.47 3.41 11.14
C GLN A 239 17.03 2.01 10.91
N VAL A 240 17.37 1.31 12.00
CA VAL A 240 17.84 -0.08 11.97
C VAL A 240 16.70 -1.10 12.06
N SER A 241 15.67 -0.84 12.88
CA SER A 241 14.51 -1.72 13.12
C SER A 241 13.30 -0.92 13.62
N GLY A 242 12.13 -1.55 13.64
CA GLY A 242 10.91 -1.05 14.28
C GLY A 242 10.97 -1.12 15.81
N ALA A 243 11.70 -2.10 16.37
CA ALA A 243 11.96 -2.17 17.81
C ALA A 243 13.03 -1.17 18.24
N ALA A 244 12.92 -0.61 19.45
CA ALA A 244 14.06 0.10 20.04
C ALA A 244 15.15 -0.91 20.43
N GLY A 245 16.42 -0.49 20.32
CA GLY A 245 17.62 -1.30 20.60
C GLY A 245 17.65 -1.94 22.01
N SER A 246 18.74 -2.62 22.37
CA SER A 246 18.83 -3.52 23.53
C SER A 246 18.03 -3.08 24.77
N ARG A 247 16.94 -3.79 25.06
CA ARG A 247 16.08 -3.56 26.22
C ARG A 247 16.34 -4.63 27.26
N PHE A 248 16.66 -4.20 28.48
CA PHE A 248 16.81 -5.10 29.62
C PHE A 248 15.99 -4.54 30.78
N ASN A 249 15.17 -5.39 31.40
CA ASN A 249 14.64 -5.06 32.71
C ASN A 249 15.80 -5.18 33.71
N ARG A 250 16.43 -4.04 34.05
CA ARG A 250 17.46 -4.00 35.09
C ARG A 250 16.73 -3.84 36.41
N GLN A 251 16.56 -4.95 37.14
CA GLN A 251 16.14 -4.90 38.53
C GLN A 251 17.22 -4.19 39.34
N ALA A 252 16.81 -3.34 40.27
CA ALA A 252 17.69 -2.74 41.27
C ALA A 252 18.13 -3.81 42.28
#